data_AF-A0A3B3QTJ9-F1
#
_entry.id   AF-A0A3B3QTJ9-F1
#
_cell.length_a   1.000
_cell.length_b   1.000
_cell.length_c   1.000
_cell.angle_alpha   90.00
_cell.angle_beta   90.00
_cell.angle_gamma   90.00
#
_symmetry.space_group_name_H-M   'P 1'
#
loop_
_entity.id
_entity.type
_entity.pdbx_description
1 polymer ?
#
loop_
_entity_poly.entity_id
_entity_poly.type
_entity_poly.pdbx_seq_one_letter_code
_entity_poly.pdbx_strand_id
1 'polypeptide(L)'
;MESKEITKEQALSLKGYKHACHIMLYGDTDAKLFGKIPTKHIVLMQMRFDGLLGFPGGLVNPGQESLESGLSREIGEELGVALCVSPEDHLSTQLASSPPNLVCHFFVKKMTEEELREVEKAAVVASDHGLEVMGLVRVPLFTLRNGGGLSSFLSHSFIGNSRSQLLSALRTLGLVSHHDLEAAVTRADKSLHSKAR
;
A
#
# COMPACT_ATOMS: atom_id res chain seq x y z
N MET A 1 0.38 14.87 3.14
CA MET A 1 -0.72 15.51 2.38
C MET A 1 -1.97 15.33 3.21
N GLU A 2 -2.65 16.40 3.60
CA GLU A 2 -3.98 16.25 4.21
C GLU A 2 -4.94 15.74 3.13
N SER A 3 -5.78 14.78 3.48
CA SER A 3 -6.76 14.19 2.58
C SER A 3 -8.05 13.96 3.34
N LYS A 4 -9.19 14.21 2.68
CA LYS A 4 -10.51 14.03 3.28
C LYS A 4 -11.12 12.71 2.82
N GLU A 5 -11.55 11.88 3.76
CA GLU A 5 -12.30 10.67 3.44
C GLU A 5 -13.71 11.03 2.92
N ILE A 6 -14.11 10.41 1.82
CA ILE A 6 -15.42 10.58 1.16
C ILE A 6 -15.95 9.22 0.70
N THR A 7 -17.24 9.11 0.42
CA THR A 7 -17.77 7.84 -0.11
C THR A 7 -17.34 7.62 -1.58
N LYS A 8 -17.35 6.37 -2.02
CA LYS A 8 -17.04 6.00 -3.42
C LYS A 8 -18.02 6.67 -4.39
N GLU A 9 -19.30 6.73 -4.05
CA GLU A 9 -20.35 7.33 -4.87
C GLU A 9 -20.15 8.85 -4.99
N GLN A 10 -19.83 9.51 -3.87
CA GLN A 10 -19.50 10.93 -3.87
C GLN A 10 -18.29 11.20 -4.76
N ALA A 11 -17.23 10.40 -4.63
CA ALA A 11 -16.04 10.52 -5.45
C ALA A 11 -16.34 10.38 -6.95
N LEU A 12 -17.10 9.38 -7.35
CA LEU A 12 -17.46 9.13 -8.75
C LEU A 12 -18.36 10.22 -9.34
N SER A 13 -19.04 11.01 -8.49
CA SER A 13 -19.84 12.16 -8.94
C SER A 13 -19.00 13.42 -9.21
N LEU A 14 -17.73 13.46 -8.78
CA LEU A 14 -16.86 14.63 -8.93
C LEU A 14 -16.40 14.79 -10.39
N LYS A 15 -16.55 16.00 -10.93
CA LYS A 15 -16.09 16.35 -12.29
C LYS A 15 -14.71 16.99 -12.26
N GLY A 16 -13.87 16.64 -13.22
CA GLY A 16 -12.52 17.21 -13.37
C GLY A 16 -11.51 16.70 -12.34
N TYR A 17 -11.79 15.56 -11.70
CA TYR A 17 -10.86 14.86 -10.83
C TYR A 17 -10.27 13.66 -11.56
N LYS A 18 -8.97 13.43 -11.36
CA LYS A 18 -8.33 12.17 -11.72
C LYS A 18 -8.59 11.16 -10.61
N HIS A 19 -8.68 9.89 -10.98
CA HIS A 19 -8.86 8.80 -10.03
C HIS A 19 -7.60 7.92 -10.06
N ALA A 20 -7.03 7.66 -8.90
CA ALA A 20 -5.97 6.67 -8.73
C ALA A 20 -6.51 5.52 -7.87
N CYS A 21 -6.26 4.30 -8.28
CA CYS A 21 -6.60 3.09 -7.54
C CYS A 21 -5.31 2.40 -7.12
N HIS A 22 -5.19 2.05 -5.85
CA HIS A 22 -4.08 1.24 -5.37
C HIS A 22 -4.57 0.12 -4.47
N ILE A 23 -3.81 -0.96 -4.38
CA ILE A 23 -4.19 -2.16 -3.63
C ILE A 23 -3.11 -2.60 -2.64
N MET A 24 -3.55 -2.98 -1.43
CA MET A 24 -2.72 -3.73 -0.50
C MET A 24 -3.00 -5.22 -0.64
N LEU A 25 -2.01 -5.95 -1.16
CA LEU A 25 -2.01 -7.42 -1.12
C LEU A 25 -1.40 -7.87 0.20
N TYR A 26 -2.13 -8.71 0.95
CA TYR A 26 -1.70 -9.18 2.26
C TYR A 26 -2.13 -10.61 2.55
N GLY A 27 -1.49 -11.24 3.53
CA GLY A 27 -1.79 -12.62 3.91
C GLY A 27 -1.15 -12.99 5.24
N ASP A 28 -1.57 -14.13 5.80
CA ASP A 28 -1.00 -14.64 7.05
C ASP A 28 0.27 -15.44 6.76
N THR A 29 1.20 -15.47 7.72
CA THR A 29 2.42 -16.27 7.63
C THR A 29 2.90 -16.72 9.00
N ASP A 30 3.43 -17.94 9.06
CA ASP A 30 4.11 -18.48 10.25
C ASP A 30 5.62 -18.17 10.28
N ALA A 31 6.09 -17.37 9.31
CA ALA A 31 7.50 -17.00 9.22
C ALA A 31 7.99 -16.30 10.50
N LYS A 32 9.24 -16.61 10.86
CA LYS A 32 9.92 -16.03 12.02
C LYS A 32 11.25 -15.42 11.60
N LEU A 33 11.42 -14.13 11.84
CA LEU A 33 12.73 -13.48 11.72
C LEU A 33 13.69 -14.09 12.75
N PHE A 34 14.88 -14.47 12.29
CA PHE A 34 15.91 -15.16 13.07
C PHE A 34 15.40 -16.43 13.78
N GLY A 35 14.36 -17.07 13.21
CA GLY A 35 13.71 -18.26 13.79
C GLY A 35 12.95 -18.01 15.09
N LYS A 36 12.87 -16.77 15.58
CA LYS A 36 12.34 -16.45 16.92
C LYS A 36 11.22 -15.42 16.92
N ILE A 37 11.27 -14.43 16.04
CA ILE A 37 10.38 -13.27 16.07
C ILE A 37 9.30 -13.46 15.02
N PRO A 38 8.03 -13.73 15.41
CA PRO A 38 6.95 -13.95 14.44
C PRO A 38 6.70 -12.69 13.61
N THR A 39 6.63 -12.83 12.28
CA THR A 39 6.25 -11.73 11.38
C THR A 39 4.73 -11.60 11.25
N LYS A 40 4.00 -12.72 11.47
CA LYS A 40 2.53 -12.86 11.51
C LYS A 40 1.81 -12.65 10.19
N HIS A 41 2.12 -11.58 9.47
CA HIS A 41 1.50 -11.27 8.19
C HIS A 41 2.53 -10.79 7.18
N ILE A 42 2.17 -10.93 5.90
CA ILE A 42 2.86 -10.37 4.76
C ILE A 42 1.98 -9.22 4.25
N VAL A 43 2.60 -8.09 3.94
CA VAL A 43 1.98 -6.96 3.25
C VAL A 43 2.95 -6.51 2.17
N LEU A 44 2.48 -6.39 0.93
CA LEU A 44 3.30 -5.98 -0.21
C LEU A 44 3.17 -4.47 -0.47
N MET A 45 4.31 -3.83 -0.65
CA MET A 45 4.48 -2.48 -1.19
C MET A 45 5.56 -2.51 -2.27
N GLN A 46 5.75 -1.40 -2.98
CA GLN A 46 6.75 -1.30 -4.04
C GLN A 46 7.54 -0.01 -3.96
N MET A 47 8.81 -0.10 -4.35
CA MET A 47 9.62 1.08 -4.66
C MET A 47 9.25 1.56 -6.07
N ARG A 48 8.90 2.83 -6.19
CA ARG A 48 8.53 3.45 -7.46
C ARG A 48 9.75 4.10 -8.14
N PHE A 49 9.60 4.43 -9.41
CA PHE A 49 10.60 5.15 -10.20
C PHE A 49 11.04 6.49 -9.59
N ASP A 50 10.16 7.14 -8.83
CA ASP A 50 10.43 8.42 -8.14
C ASP A 50 11.18 8.25 -6.81
N GLY A 51 11.58 7.02 -6.46
CA GLY A 51 12.33 6.70 -5.24
C GLY A 51 11.48 6.69 -3.97
N LEU A 52 10.15 6.65 -4.10
CA LEU A 52 9.21 6.61 -2.98
C LEU A 52 8.54 5.24 -2.86
N LEU A 53 8.20 4.87 -1.62
CA LEU A 53 7.40 3.67 -1.36
C LEU A 53 5.91 3.94 -1.62
N GLY A 54 5.27 3.05 -2.37
CA GLY A 54 3.85 3.09 -2.68
C GLY A 54 3.23 1.70 -2.73
N PHE A 55 1.92 1.66 -3.00
CA PHE A 55 1.21 0.42 -3.29
C PHE A 55 1.10 0.21 -4.80
N PRO A 56 1.01 -1.05 -5.26
CA PRO A 56 0.69 -1.36 -6.64
C PRO A 56 -0.63 -0.72 -7.09
N GLY A 57 -0.68 -0.32 -8.36
CA GLY A 57 -1.80 0.36 -9.02
C GLY A 57 -1.43 1.74 -9.56
N GLY A 58 -2.40 2.41 -10.16
CA GLY A 58 -2.16 3.66 -10.87
C GLY A 58 -3.42 4.44 -11.20
N LEU A 59 -3.35 5.23 -12.27
CA LEU A 59 -4.47 6.08 -12.68
C LEU A 59 -5.53 5.27 -13.42
N VAL A 60 -6.79 5.46 -13.03
CA VAL A 60 -7.95 4.85 -13.67
C VAL A 60 -8.85 5.93 -14.23
N ASN A 61 -9.52 5.64 -15.36
CA ASN A 61 -10.51 6.52 -15.96
C ASN A 61 -11.94 5.96 -15.78
N PRO A 62 -12.70 6.43 -14.77
CA PRO A 62 -14.06 5.95 -14.53
C PRO A 62 -15.04 6.22 -15.68
N GLY A 63 -14.70 7.09 -16.63
CA GLY A 63 -15.49 7.32 -17.84
C GLY A 63 -15.31 6.26 -18.93
N GLN A 64 -14.31 5.38 -18.79
CA GLN A 64 -13.97 4.32 -19.77
C GLN A 64 -14.08 2.91 -19.17
N GLU A 65 -13.77 2.76 -17.88
CA GLU A 65 -13.74 1.46 -17.20
C GLU A 65 -14.19 1.60 -15.73
N SER A 66 -14.49 0.48 -15.07
CA SER A 66 -14.72 0.47 -13.63
C SER A 66 -13.39 0.67 -12.88
N LEU A 67 -13.46 1.10 -11.61
CA LEU A 67 -12.27 1.23 -10.76
C LEU A 67 -11.53 -0.10 -10.61
N GLU A 68 -12.29 -1.19 -10.49
CA GLU A 68 -11.83 -2.56 -10.32
C GLU A 68 -11.14 -3.07 -11.58
N SER A 69 -11.73 -2.83 -12.76
CA SER A 69 -11.14 -3.24 -14.04
C SER A 69 -9.85 -2.48 -14.32
N GLY A 70 -9.84 -1.16 -14.10
CA GLY A 70 -8.64 -0.35 -14.26
C GLY A 70 -7.53 -0.77 -13.29
N LEU A 71 -7.86 -0.99 -12.02
CA LEU A 71 -6.89 -1.49 -11.06
C LEU A 71 -6.37 -2.90 -11.44
N SER A 72 -7.24 -3.80 -11.90
CA SER A 72 -6.82 -5.14 -12.33
C SER A 72 -5.86 -5.09 -13.53
N ARG A 73 -6.05 -4.13 -14.45
CA ARG A 73 -5.13 -3.87 -15.56
C ARG A 73 -3.76 -3.39 -15.08
N GLU A 74 -3.73 -2.36 -14.23
CA GLU A 74 -2.48 -1.82 -13.65
C GLU A 74 -1.70 -2.92 -12.90
N ILE A 75 -2.39 -3.80 -12.17
CA ILE A 75 -1.75 -4.92 -11.48
C ILE A 75 -1.15 -5.95 -12.44
N GLY A 76 -1.78 -6.16 -13.60
CA GLY A 76 -1.22 -6.99 -14.66
C GLY A 76 0.09 -6.45 -15.21
N GLU A 77 0.17 -5.13 -15.38
CA GLU A 77 1.34 -4.40 -15.90
C GLU A 77 2.47 -4.36 -14.86
N GLU A 78 2.17 -3.99 -13.61
CA GLU A 78 3.16 -3.82 -12.54
C GLU A 78 3.63 -5.12 -11.88
N LEU A 79 2.72 -6.09 -11.69
CA LEU A 79 3.01 -7.32 -10.93
C LEU A 79 3.10 -8.57 -11.81
N GLY A 80 2.77 -8.47 -13.09
CA GLY A 80 2.85 -9.61 -14.02
C GLY A 80 1.84 -10.72 -13.73
N VAL A 81 0.80 -10.45 -12.93
CA VAL A 81 -0.24 -11.41 -12.56
C VAL A 81 -1.63 -10.89 -12.91
N ALA A 82 -2.48 -11.77 -13.41
CA ALA A 82 -3.90 -11.48 -13.57
C ALA A 82 -4.60 -11.65 -12.21
N LEU A 83 -4.88 -10.53 -11.55
CA LEU A 83 -5.58 -10.51 -10.27
C LEU A 83 -6.95 -9.85 -10.44
N CYS A 84 -8.01 -10.59 -10.10
CA CYS A 84 -9.37 -10.06 -10.14
C CYS A 84 -9.64 -9.23 -8.89
N VAL A 85 -9.69 -7.91 -9.05
CA VAL A 85 -10.14 -6.98 -8.01
C VAL A 85 -11.66 -6.92 -8.05
N SER A 86 -12.30 -7.04 -6.88
CA SER A 86 -13.75 -6.95 -6.77
C SER A 86 -14.18 -5.73 -5.95
N PRO A 87 -15.46 -5.32 -6.04
CA PRO A 87 -15.96 -4.17 -5.28
C PRO A 87 -15.82 -4.34 -3.76
N GLU A 88 -15.89 -5.57 -3.24
CA GLU A 88 -15.70 -5.85 -1.81
C GLU A 88 -14.25 -5.73 -1.34
N ASP A 89 -13.27 -5.69 -2.25
CA ASP A 89 -11.88 -5.37 -1.91
C ASP A 89 -11.72 -3.86 -1.59
N HIS A 90 -12.72 -3.01 -1.88
CA HIS A 90 -12.63 -1.55 -1.62
C HIS A 90 -12.65 -1.24 -0.12
N LEU A 91 -11.61 -0.54 0.36
CA LEU A 91 -11.47 -0.17 1.77
C LEU A 91 -11.82 1.29 2.05
N SER A 92 -11.31 2.22 1.24
CA SER A 92 -11.52 3.65 1.48
C SER A 92 -11.34 4.50 0.22
N THR A 93 -11.89 5.71 0.27
CA THR A 93 -11.67 6.72 -0.77
C THR A 93 -11.26 8.04 -0.12
N GLN A 94 -10.16 8.61 -0.59
CA GLN A 94 -9.61 9.86 -0.07
C GLN A 94 -9.52 10.91 -1.18
N LEU A 95 -10.04 12.09 -0.90
CA LEU A 95 -9.90 13.27 -1.72
C LEU A 95 -8.63 14.03 -1.33
N ALA A 96 -7.74 14.30 -2.28
CA ALA A 96 -6.57 15.13 -2.05
C ALA A 96 -7.02 16.57 -1.69
N SER A 97 -6.53 17.11 -0.56
CA SER A 97 -6.92 18.46 -0.11
C SER A 97 -6.21 19.58 -0.86
N SER A 98 -5.22 19.28 -1.68
CA SER A 98 -4.47 20.24 -2.49
C SER A 98 -4.30 19.74 -3.93
N PRO A 99 -4.09 20.63 -4.91
CA PRO A 99 -3.83 20.24 -6.29
C PRO A 99 -2.73 19.17 -6.41
N PRO A 100 -2.83 18.25 -7.39
CA PRO A 100 -3.87 18.18 -8.42
C PRO A 100 -5.23 17.67 -7.88
N ASN A 101 -6.32 17.94 -8.61
CA ASN A 101 -7.64 17.37 -8.33
C ASN A 101 -7.58 15.84 -8.45
N LEU A 102 -7.27 15.16 -7.35
CA LEU A 102 -7.01 13.73 -7.32
C LEU A 102 -7.88 13.05 -6.25
N VAL A 103 -8.50 11.95 -6.64
CA VAL A 103 -9.17 11.00 -5.76
C VAL A 103 -8.33 9.73 -5.70
N CYS A 104 -7.99 9.28 -4.49
CA CYS A 104 -7.30 8.02 -4.26
C CYS A 104 -8.28 7.00 -3.70
N HIS A 105 -8.55 5.95 -4.47
CA HIS A 105 -9.27 4.76 -4.02
C HIS A 105 -8.26 3.73 -3.52
N PHE A 106 -8.55 3.13 -2.38
CA PHE A 106 -7.69 2.13 -1.77
C PHE A 106 -8.44 0.82 -1.58
N PHE A 107 -7.84 -0.25 -2.09
CA PHE A 107 -8.34 -1.60 -2.04
C PHE A 107 -7.42 -2.46 -1.17
N VAL A 108 -7.96 -3.53 -0.61
CA VAL A 108 -7.22 -4.54 0.15
C VAL A 108 -7.67 -5.91 -0.30
N LYS A 109 -6.72 -6.83 -0.52
CA LYS A 109 -7.05 -8.20 -0.89
C LYS A 109 -6.21 -9.18 -0.08
N LYS A 110 -6.91 -10.05 0.65
CA LYS A 110 -6.28 -11.14 1.38
C LYS A 110 -5.98 -12.29 0.43
N MET A 111 -4.77 -12.83 0.53
CA MET A 111 -4.27 -13.94 -0.26
C MET A 111 -3.56 -14.95 0.66
N THR A 112 -3.34 -16.16 0.17
CA THR A 112 -2.48 -17.16 0.81
C THR A 112 -1.01 -16.73 0.72
N GLU A 113 -0.17 -17.29 1.59
CA GLU A 113 1.28 -17.01 1.53
C GLU A 113 1.90 -17.50 0.21
N GLU A 114 1.42 -18.61 -0.33
CA GLU A 114 1.83 -19.16 -1.62
C GLU A 114 1.50 -18.20 -2.77
N GLU A 115 0.27 -17.69 -2.83
CA GLU A 115 -0.13 -16.72 -3.85
C GLU A 115 0.71 -15.44 -3.78
N LEU A 116 0.98 -14.92 -2.59
CA LEU A 116 1.84 -13.73 -2.43
C LEU A 116 3.28 -13.98 -2.91
N ARG A 117 3.81 -15.19 -2.70
CA ARG A 117 5.12 -15.57 -3.24
C ARG A 117 5.13 -15.66 -4.76
N GLU A 118 4.03 -16.13 -5.37
CA GLU A 118 3.90 -16.13 -6.83
C GLU A 118 3.82 -14.71 -7.40
N VAL A 119 3.10 -13.80 -6.72
CA VAL A 119 3.09 -12.37 -7.05
C VAL A 119 4.52 -11.80 -7.01
N GLU A 120 5.28 -12.08 -5.95
CA GLU A 120 6.66 -11.60 -5.82
C GLU A 120 7.58 -12.13 -6.91
N LYS A 121 7.42 -13.38 -7.34
CA LYS A 121 8.21 -13.97 -8.44
C LYS A 121 7.84 -13.34 -9.78
N ALA A 122 6.55 -13.17 -10.04
CA ALA A 122 6.05 -12.61 -11.31
C ALA A 122 6.44 -11.14 -11.48
N ALA A 123 6.42 -10.35 -10.40
CA ALA A 123 6.72 -8.91 -10.45
C ALA A 123 8.15 -8.58 -10.91
N VAL A 124 9.09 -9.53 -10.83
CA VAL A 124 10.49 -9.33 -11.28
C VAL A 124 10.60 -9.39 -12.81
N VAL A 125 9.63 -9.98 -13.49
CA VAL A 125 9.58 -10.10 -14.96
C VAL A 125 8.38 -9.38 -15.58
N ALA A 126 7.65 -8.60 -14.77
CA ALA A 126 6.53 -7.78 -15.21
C ALA A 126 7.00 -6.67 -16.17
N SER A 127 6.09 -6.13 -16.98
CA SER A 127 6.44 -5.14 -18.01
C SER A 127 7.06 -3.89 -17.42
N ASP A 128 6.62 -3.51 -16.22
CA ASP A 128 7.01 -2.24 -15.61
C ASP A 128 8.20 -2.38 -14.66
N HIS A 129 8.72 -3.60 -14.51
CA HIS A 129 9.90 -3.87 -13.70
C HIS A 129 11.14 -3.18 -14.28
N GLY A 130 11.78 -2.34 -13.46
CA GLY A 130 12.92 -1.52 -13.86
C GLY A 130 12.54 -0.24 -14.62
N LEU A 131 11.24 0.02 -14.82
CA LEU A 131 10.71 1.24 -15.45
C LEU A 131 9.93 2.06 -14.42
N GLU A 132 8.67 1.71 -14.17
CA GLU A 132 7.83 2.41 -13.17
C GLU A 132 7.99 1.80 -11.78
N VAL A 133 8.32 0.50 -11.72
CA VAL A 133 8.45 -0.29 -10.49
C VAL A 133 9.91 -0.75 -10.31
N MET A 134 10.54 -0.35 -9.22
CA MET A 134 11.93 -0.68 -8.89
C MET A 134 12.07 -1.93 -8.01
N GLY A 135 10.95 -2.55 -7.63
CA GLY A 135 10.90 -3.81 -6.90
C GLY A 135 9.92 -3.82 -5.73
N LEU A 136 9.36 -5.01 -5.48
CA LEU A 136 8.48 -5.25 -4.34
C LEU A 136 9.26 -5.36 -3.03
N VAL A 137 8.62 -4.92 -1.96
CA VAL A 137 9.10 -5.06 -0.58
C VAL A 137 7.98 -5.56 0.31
N ARG A 138 8.32 -6.47 1.24
CA ARG A 138 7.43 -6.85 2.33
C ARG A 138 7.52 -5.83 3.48
N VAL A 139 6.39 -5.37 4.00
CA VAL A 139 6.36 -4.50 5.19
C VAL A 139 6.71 -5.32 6.44
N PRO A 140 7.76 -4.96 7.20
CA PRO A 140 8.15 -5.70 8.39
C PRO A 140 7.27 -5.31 9.59
N LEU A 141 6.17 -6.02 9.83
CA LEU A 141 5.18 -5.66 10.86
C LEU A 141 5.63 -5.90 12.32
N PHE A 142 6.76 -6.57 12.52
CA PHE A 142 7.35 -6.76 13.86
C PHE A 142 8.06 -5.48 14.34
N THR A 143 8.33 -5.40 15.65
CA THR A 143 9.18 -4.36 16.24
C THR A 143 10.31 -5.00 17.05
N LEU A 144 11.54 -4.56 16.81
CA LEU A 144 12.72 -5.01 17.57
C LEU A 144 12.98 -4.12 18.78
N ARG A 145 13.59 -4.68 19.85
CA ARG A 145 13.88 -3.96 21.10
C ARG A 145 14.75 -2.71 20.91
N ASN A 146 15.70 -2.75 19.97
CA ASN A 146 16.67 -1.67 19.73
C ASN A 146 16.26 -0.71 18.60
N GLY A 147 14.99 -0.73 18.18
CA GLY A 147 14.58 -0.15 16.91
C GLY A 147 14.78 -1.12 15.74
N GLY A 148 14.06 -0.92 14.65
CA GLY A 148 13.94 -1.89 13.55
C GLY A 148 12.51 -2.34 13.31
N GLY A 149 12.28 -2.99 12.17
CA GLY A 149 10.95 -3.44 11.76
C GLY A 149 10.03 -2.28 11.38
N LEU A 150 8.78 -2.31 11.85
CA LEU A 150 7.72 -1.42 11.37
C LEU A 150 8.06 0.06 11.58
N SER A 151 8.63 0.41 12.74
CA SER A 151 9.03 1.79 13.03
C SER A 151 10.10 2.33 12.06
N SER A 152 11.08 1.50 11.69
CA SER A 152 12.10 1.88 10.70
C SER A 152 11.52 1.96 9.31
N PHE A 153 10.65 1.02 8.94
CA PHE A 153 9.94 1.05 7.67
C PHE A 153 9.11 2.33 7.51
N LEU A 154 8.33 2.70 8.52
CA LEU A 154 7.48 3.90 8.53
C LEU A 154 8.25 5.23 8.52
N SER A 155 9.58 5.20 8.65
CA SER A 155 10.47 6.37 8.53
C SER A 155 11.09 6.53 7.13
N HIS A 156 10.73 5.68 6.17
CA HIS A 156 11.04 5.90 4.76
C HIS A 156 10.13 6.97 4.16
N SER A 157 10.46 7.40 2.95
CA SER A 157 9.65 8.31 2.15
C SER A 157 8.57 7.53 1.41
N PHE A 158 7.32 7.99 1.51
CA PHE A 158 6.15 7.38 0.88
C PHE A 158 5.52 8.36 -0.11
N ILE A 159 4.98 7.84 -1.21
CA ILE A 159 4.23 8.66 -2.17
C ILE A 159 2.88 9.08 -1.58
N GLY A 160 2.51 10.35 -1.79
CA GLY A 160 1.17 10.87 -1.50
C GLY A 160 0.62 10.49 -0.12
N ASN A 161 -0.47 9.71 -0.13
CA ASN A 161 -1.16 9.19 1.04
C ASN A 161 -0.90 7.70 1.31
N SER A 162 0.07 7.06 0.65
CA SER A 162 0.33 5.61 0.82
C SER A 162 0.73 5.24 2.25
N ARG A 163 1.48 6.11 2.96
CA ARG A 163 1.77 5.88 4.39
C ARG A 163 0.50 5.85 5.24
N SER A 164 -0.42 6.79 5.03
CA SER A 164 -1.69 6.82 5.77
C SER A 164 -2.62 5.68 5.38
N GLN A 165 -2.64 5.28 4.10
CA GLN A 165 -3.38 4.11 3.62
C GLN A 165 -2.88 2.82 4.31
N LEU A 166 -1.55 2.63 4.38
CA LEU A 166 -0.95 1.51 5.11
C LEU A 166 -1.40 1.52 6.58
N LEU A 167 -1.22 2.63 7.29
CA LEU A 167 -1.58 2.73 8.71
C LEU A 167 -3.07 2.49 8.97
N SER A 168 -3.94 3.01 8.09
CA SER A 168 -5.38 2.79 8.15
C SER A 168 -5.71 1.31 7.97
N ALA A 169 -5.17 0.66 6.94
CA ALA A 169 -5.45 -0.75 6.67
C ALA A 169 -4.90 -1.69 7.75
N LEU A 170 -3.68 -1.47 8.25
CA LEU A 170 -3.12 -2.25 9.36
C LEU A 170 -4.02 -2.20 10.59
N ARG A 171 -4.60 -1.03 10.87
CA ARG A 171 -5.53 -0.81 11.98
C ARG A 171 -6.88 -1.49 11.74
N THR A 172 -7.51 -1.19 10.60
CA THR A 172 -8.86 -1.69 10.27
C THR A 172 -8.91 -3.20 10.15
N LEU A 173 -7.86 -3.81 9.61
CA LEU A 173 -7.75 -5.26 9.46
C LEU A 173 -7.15 -5.96 10.70
N GLY A 174 -6.75 -5.22 11.73
CA GLY A 174 -6.20 -5.77 12.96
C GLY A 174 -4.86 -6.52 12.81
N LEU A 175 -4.06 -6.19 11.78
CA LEU A 175 -2.80 -6.88 11.50
C LEU A 175 -1.68 -6.53 12.50
N VAL A 176 -1.83 -5.39 13.17
CA VAL A 176 -0.94 -4.93 14.24
C VAL A 176 -1.82 -4.40 15.37
N SER A 177 -1.46 -4.68 16.63
CA SER A 177 -2.20 -4.14 17.77
C SER A 177 -2.18 -2.61 17.76
N HIS A 178 -3.25 -1.96 18.22
CA HIS A 178 -3.32 -0.50 18.29
C HIS A 178 -2.13 0.11 19.03
N HIS A 179 -1.78 -0.46 20.18
CA HIS A 179 -0.64 -0.04 20.99
C HIS A 179 0.69 -0.14 20.21
N ASP A 180 0.95 -1.27 19.55
CA ASP A 180 2.21 -1.47 18.84
C ASP A 180 2.31 -0.57 17.59
N LEU A 181 1.18 -0.34 16.90
CA LEU A 181 1.11 0.55 15.75
C LEU A 181 1.39 2.01 16.15
N GLU A 182 0.76 2.50 17.21
CA GLU A 182 1.00 3.85 17.75
C GLU A 182 2.45 4.04 18.22
N ALA A 183 2.99 3.04 18.91
CA ALA A 183 4.39 3.06 19.33
C ALA A 183 5.36 3.04 18.15
N ALA A 184 5.04 2.33 17.06
CA ALA A 184 5.83 2.31 15.84
C ALA A 184 5.81 3.66 15.11
N VAL A 185 4.64 4.28 14.96
CA VAL A 185 4.47 5.62 14.35
C VAL A 185 5.23 6.67 15.15
N THR A 186 5.05 6.70 16.47
CA THR A 186 5.74 7.66 17.36
C THR A 186 7.26 7.57 17.23
N ARG A 187 7.81 6.36 17.14
CA ARG A 187 9.25 6.15 16.92
C ARG A 187 9.71 6.58 15.54
N ALA A 188 8.93 6.26 14.50
CA ALA A 188 9.24 6.65 13.12
C ALA A 188 9.30 8.17 12.99
N ASP A 189 8.30 8.88 13.54
CA ASP A 189 8.22 10.34 13.46
C ASP A 189 9.38 10.99 14.21
N LYS A 190 9.75 10.49 15.40
CA LYS A 190 10.96 10.97 16.10
C LYS A 190 12.23 10.81 15.26
N SER A 191 12.39 9.69 14.57
CA SER A 191 13.56 9.45 13.70
C SER A 191 13.58 10.38 12.48
N LEU A 192 12.42 10.77 11.94
CA LEU A 192 12.34 11.73 10.84
C LEU A 192 12.79 13.12 11.30
N HIS A 193 12.35 13.55 12.48
CA HIS A 193 12.75 14.85 13.05
C HIS A 193 14.24 14.91 13.39
N SER A 194 14.85 13.80 13.81
CA SER A 194 16.30 13.76 14.11
C SER A 194 17.18 13.80 12.87
N LYS A 195 16.69 13.31 11.71
CA LYS A 195 17.43 13.31 10.43
C LYS A 195 17.32 14.66 9.68
N ALA A 196 16.37 15.50 10.06
CA ALA A 196 16.14 16.82 9.45
C ALA A 196 16.97 17.95 10.09
N ARG A 197 17.86 17.63 11.03
CA ARG A 197 18.84 18.54 11.65
C ARG A 197 20.23 18.21 11.14
#